data_AF-A0A7C2A1B3-F1
#
_entry.id   AF-A0A7C2A1B3-F1
#
_cell.length_a   1.000
_cell.length_b   1.000
_cell.length_c   1.000
_cell.angle_alpha   90.00
_cell.angle_beta   90.00
_cell.angle_gamma   90.00
#
_symmetry.space_group_name_H-M   'P 1'
#
loop_
_entity.id
_entity.type
_entity.pdbx_description
1 polymer ?
#
loop_
_entity_poly.entity_id
_entity_poly.type
_entity_poly.pdbx_seq_one_letter_code
_entity_poly.pdbx_strand_id
1 'polypeptide(L)'
;MKLNPEYNYIVSGLERSGTSMLMQALYAGGFPIAFDESRKPDENNPKGYFELEGGKIINRLMEGAFPFEKYRGIFIKITAYGLKFLPTGRYKVIYSERDIEEILDSMEKMMGGKDKD
;
A
#
# COMPACT_ATOMS: atom_id res chain seq x y z
N MET A 1 2.90 16.45 -11.17
CA MET A 1 1.44 16.73 -11.21
C MET A 1 0.97 17.22 -9.84
N LYS A 2 -0.06 18.08 -9.73
CA LYS A 2 -0.63 18.50 -8.43
C LYS A 2 -1.99 17.82 -8.20
N LEU A 3 -2.20 17.25 -7.02
CA LEU A 3 -3.48 16.66 -6.60
C LEU A 3 -4.24 17.62 -5.68
N ASN A 4 -5.56 17.45 -5.55
CA ASN A 4 -6.38 18.29 -4.68
C ASN A 4 -6.14 17.91 -3.21
N PRO A 5 -5.63 18.81 -2.35
CA PRO A 5 -5.33 18.50 -0.95
C PRO A 5 -6.58 18.25 -0.08
N GLU A 6 -7.80 18.46 -0.59
CA GLU A 6 -9.02 18.09 0.13
C GLU A 6 -9.29 16.58 0.19
N TYR A 7 -8.55 15.78 -0.58
CA TYR A 7 -8.67 14.32 -0.62
C TYR A 7 -7.43 13.62 -0.07
N ASN A 8 -7.68 12.51 0.61
CA ASN A 8 -6.68 11.49 0.90
C ASN A 8 -6.65 10.50 -0.26
N TYR A 9 -5.48 10.31 -0.87
CA TYR A 9 -5.31 9.43 -2.02
C TYR A 9 -4.68 8.11 -1.57
N ILE A 10 -5.36 7.00 -1.84
CA ILE A 10 -4.94 5.68 -1.35
C ILE A 10 -4.81 4.72 -2.53
N VAL A 11 -3.69 4.01 -2.62
CA VAL A 11 -3.60 2.75 -3.36
C VAL A 11 -3.87 1.63 -2.36
N SER A 12 -4.85 0.79 -2.67
CA SER A 12 -5.27 -0.33 -1.82
C SER A 12 -5.50 -1.58 -2.65
N GLY A 13 -5.58 -2.71 -1.97
CA GLY A 13 -5.79 -4.04 -2.51
C GLY A 13 -5.37 -5.07 -1.48
N LEU A 14 -5.71 -6.34 -1.71
CA LEU A 14 -5.17 -7.43 -0.89
C LEU A 14 -3.64 -7.45 -1.00
N GLU A 15 -2.97 -8.01 -0.01
CA GLU A 15 -1.55 -8.30 -0.17
C GLU A 15 -1.33 -9.15 -1.43
N ARG A 16 -0.22 -8.93 -2.14
CA ARG A 16 0.12 -9.60 -3.42
C ARG A 16 -0.79 -9.29 -4.62
N SER A 17 -1.77 -8.38 -4.48
CA SER A 17 -2.63 -7.92 -5.60
C SER A 17 -1.98 -6.89 -6.54
N GLY A 18 -0.69 -6.57 -6.38
CA GLY A 18 0.02 -5.62 -7.26
C GLY A 18 0.01 -4.14 -6.81
N THR A 19 -0.36 -3.84 -5.55
CA THR A 19 -0.37 -2.46 -5.03
C THR A 19 0.99 -1.76 -5.08
N SER A 20 2.10 -2.48 -4.83
CA SER A 20 3.46 -1.92 -4.98
C SER A 20 3.77 -1.54 -6.43
N MET A 21 3.28 -2.31 -7.42
CA MET A 21 3.44 -1.99 -8.84
C MET A 21 2.65 -0.73 -9.21
N LEU A 22 1.43 -0.58 -8.70
CA LEU A 22 0.63 0.64 -8.90
C LEU A 22 1.31 1.87 -8.30
N MET A 23 1.89 1.76 -7.10
CA MET A 23 2.69 2.84 -6.51
C MET A 23 3.88 3.25 -7.40
N GLN A 24 4.59 2.27 -7.98
CA GLN A 24 5.67 2.52 -8.92
C GLN A 24 5.19 3.22 -10.19
N ALA A 25 4.06 2.79 -10.75
CA ALA A 25 3.48 3.41 -11.94
C ALA A 25 3.08 4.87 -11.69
N LEU A 26 2.47 5.16 -10.53
CA LEU A 26 2.13 6.52 -10.12
C LEU A 26 3.39 7.39 -9.96
N TYR A 27 4.43 6.85 -9.31
CA TYR A 27 5.70 7.55 -9.17
C TYR A 27 6.35 7.88 -10.52
N ALA A 28 6.44 6.89 -11.41
CA ALA A 28 6.97 7.06 -12.76
C ALA A 28 6.13 8.06 -13.59
N GLY A 29 4.82 8.11 -13.35
CA GLY A 29 3.90 9.09 -13.94
C GLY A 29 4.00 10.51 -13.36
N GLY A 30 4.89 10.74 -12.37
CA GLY A 30 5.10 12.07 -11.77
C GLY A 30 3.99 12.50 -10.81
N PHE A 31 3.24 11.54 -10.25
CA PHE A 31 2.32 11.80 -9.16
C PHE A 31 3.06 11.88 -7.82
N PRO A 32 2.63 12.76 -6.90
CA PRO A 32 3.18 12.78 -5.56
C PRO A 32 2.77 11.49 -4.83
N ILE A 33 3.76 10.75 -4.33
CA ILE A 33 3.56 9.58 -3.51
C ILE A 33 4.38 9.70 -2.22
N ALA A 34 3.95 9.04 -1.15
CA ALA A 34 4.68 8.95 0.10
C ALA A 34 4.93 7.48 0.48
N PHE A 35 6.17 7.22 0.85
CA PHE A 35 6.67 5.99 1.42
C PHE A 35 7.94 6.32 2.22
N ASP A 36 8.34 5.43 3.12
CA ASP A 36 9.63 5.50 3.79
C ASP A 36 10.57 4.40 3.29
N GLU A 37 11.86 4.56 3.59
CA GLU A 37 12.92 3.63 3.18
C GLU A 37 13.20 2.55 4.25
N SER A 38 12.34 2.44 5.28
CA SER A 38 12.62 1.56 6.41
C SER A 38 12.41 0.08 6.06
N ARG A 39 11.50 -0.23 5.12
CA ARG A 39 11.40 -1.56 4.52
C ARG A 39 12.16 -1.61 3.20
N LYS A 40 13.34 -2.20 3.23
CA LYS A 40 14.20 -2.35 2.05
C LYS A 40 13.60 -3.32 1.02
N PRO A 41 13.89 -3.13 -0.28
CA PRO A 41 13.61 -4.12 -1.30
C PRO A 41 14.26 -5.48 -0.98
N ASP A 42 13.65 -6.55 -1.48
CA ASP A 42 14.12 -7.94 -1.33
C ASP A 42 13.84 -8.74 -2.63
N GLU A 43 14.11 -10.04 -2.62
CA GLU A 43 13.86 -10.93 -3.77
C GLU A 43 12.39 -11.04 -4.18
N ASN A 44 11.46 -10.81 -3.25
CA ASN A 44 10.02 -10.86 -3.49
C ASN A 44 9.47 -9.56 -4.08
N ASN A 45 10.15 -8.44 -3.82
CA ASN A 45 9.82 -7.14 -4.38
C ASN A 45 11.09 -6.29 -4.55
N PRO A 46 11.86 -6.51 -5.64
CA PRO A 46 13.17 -5.88 -5.84
C PRO A 46 13.10 -4.37 -6.07
N LYS A 47 11.91 -3.85 -6.37
CA LYS A 47 11.65 -2.42 -6.58
C LYS A 47 11.09 -1.74 -5.32
N GLY A 48 10.99 -2.46 -4.21
CA GLY A 48 10.55 -1.93 -2.93
C GLY A 48 9.04 -1.91 -2.74
N TYR A 49 8.62 -1.78 -1.49
CA TYR A 49 7.24 -1.95 -1.07
C TYR A 49 6.42 -0.66 -1.08
N PHE A 50 7.04 0.51 -1.10
CA PHE A 50 6.35 1.81 -1.06
C PHE A 50 5.38 1.89 0.14
N GLU A 51 5.87 1.53 1.32
CA GLU A 51 5.11 1.51 2.58
C GLU A 51 5.51 2.68 3.47
N LEU A 52 4.62 3.04 4.39
CA LEU A 52 4.88 3.98 5.48
C LEU A 52 4.91 3.25 6.82
N GLU A 53 5.57 3.88 7.79
CA GLU A 53 5.73 3.40 9.16
C GLU A 53 6.42 2.04 9.21
N GLY A 54 7.32 1.75 8.26
CA GLY A 54 7.96 0.43 8.12
C GLY A 54 7.00 -0.74 7.97
N GLY A 55 5.91 -0.51 7.22
CA GLY A 55 4.85 -1.49 7.02
C GLY A 55 3.83 -1.53 8.16
N LYS A 56 3.97 -0.68 9.18
CA LYS A 56 3.08 -0.66 10.37
C LYS A 56 1.97 0.38 10.29
N ILE A 57 1.70 0.94 9.11
CA ILE A 57 0.63 1.92 8.91
C ILE A 57 -0.71 1.48 9.49
N ILE A 58 -1.06 0.18 9.37
CA ILE A 58 -2.30 -0.38 9.91
C ILE A 58 -2.36 -0.24 11.44
N ASN A 59 -1.26 -0.52 12.14
CA ASN A 59 -1.21 -0.35 13.60
C ASN A 59 -1.44 1.12 13.98
N ARG A 60 -0.83 2.05 13.24
CA ARG A 60 -1.01 3.49 13.45
C ARG A 60 -2.45 3.95 13.17
N LEU A 61 -3.13 3.35 12.19
CA LEU A 61 -4.54 3.61 11.91
C LEU A 61 -5.44 3.09 13.05
N MET A 62 -5.19 1.88 13.52
CA MET A 62 -5.92 1.29 14.66
C MET A 62 -5.75 2.10 15.95
N GLU A 63 -4.55 2.66 16.17
CA GLU A 63 -4.25 3.56 17.30
C GLU A 63 -4.84 4.97 17.13
N GLY A 64 -5.38 5.31 15.96
CA GLY A 64 -5.82 6.68 15.62
C GLY A 64 -4.65 7.68 15.53
N ALA A 65 -3.41 7.19 15.38
CA ALA A 65 -2.18 7.97 15.46
C ALA A 65 -1.51 8.22 14.09
N PHE A 66 -2.13 7.79 12.99
CA PHE A 66 -1.62 8.04 11.64
C PHE A 66 -1.87 9.50 11.19
N PRO A 67 -0.82 10.26 10.82
CA PRO A 67 -0.96 11.70 10.60
C PRO A 67 -1.42 12.04 9.17
N PHE A 68 -2.68 11.76 8.84
CA PHE A 68 -3.27 11.99 7.50
C PHE A 68 -3.03 13.40 6.93
N GLU A 69 -3.02 14.42 7.79
CA GLU A 69 -2.75 15.83 7.40
C GLU A 69 -1.44 16.01 6.66
N LYS A 70 -0.41 15.20 6.96
CA LYS A 70 0.89 15.23 6.30
C LYS A 70 0.85 14.69 4.86
N TYR A 71 -0.17 13.91 4.52
CA TYR A 71 -0.26 13.14 3.28
C TYR A 71 -1.43 13.56 2.38
N ARG A 72 -2.10 14.67 2.71
CA ARG A 72 -3.14 15.25 1.85
C ARG A 72 -2.59 15.60 0.46
N GLY A 73 -3.31 15.24 -0.60
CA GLY A 73 -2.84 15.46 -1.96
C GLY A 73 -1.62 14.61 -2.37
N ILE A 74 -1.32 13.53 -1.64
CA ILE A 74 -0.22 12.61 -1.89
C ILE A 74 -0.79 11.18 -1.82
N PHE A 75 -0.38 10.30 -2.74
CA PHE A 75 -0.76 8.88 -2.67
C PHE A 75 0.02 8.15 -1.57
N ILE A 76 -0.70 7.38 -0.76
CA ILE A 76 -0.14 6.42 0.20
C ILE A 76 -0.65 5.02 -0.09
N LYS A 77 0.12 4.00 0.31
CA LYS A 77 -0.30 2.60 0.19
C LYS A 77 -0.87 2.10 1.51
N ILE A 78 -2.10 1.58 1.49
CA ILE A 78 -2.74 0.92 2.62
C ILE A 78 -3.37 -0.37 2.09
N THR A 79 -2.99 -1.53 2.60
CA THR A 79 -3.61 -2.80 2.18
C THR A 79 -5.06 -2.87 2.63
N ALA A 80 -5.87 -3.71 1.98
CA ALA A 80 -7.33 -3.73 2.14
C ALA A 80 -7.81 -3.83 3.60
N TYR A 81 -7.08 -4.54 4.47
CA TYR A 81 -7.43 -4.64 5.89
C TYR A 81 -7.37 -3.27 6.61
N GLY A 82 -6.40 -2.43 6.25
CA GLY A 82 -6.23 -1.09 6.84
C GLY A 82 -7.39 -0.14 6.52
N LEU A 83 -8.13 -0.37 5.43
CA LEU A 83 -9.28 0.47 5.06
C LEU A 83 -10.39 0.48 6.11
N LYS A 84 -10.49 -0.58 6.93
CA LYS A 84 -11.48 -0.70 8.02
C LYS A 84 -11.27 0.31 9.14
N PHE A 85 -10.05 0.86 9.25
CA PHE A 85 -9.64 1.76 10.33
C PHE A 85 -9.44 3.20 9.85
N LEU A 86 -9.91 3.52 8.64
CA LEU A 86 -9.85 4.89 8.15
C LEU A 86 -10.78 5.78 8.97
N PRO A 87 -10.32 6.96 9.43
CA PRO A 87 -11.20 7.94 10.05
C PRO A 87 -12.16 8.52 9.02
N THR A 88 -13.21 9.22 9.47
CA THR A 88 -14.09 9.97 8.57
C THR A 88 -13.28 10.99 7.76
N GLY A 89 -13.51 11.04 6.44
CA GLY A 89 -12.78 11.92 5.56
C GLY A 89 -13.16 11.76 4.10
N ARG A 90 -12.54 12.56 3.23
CA ARG A 90 -12.69 12.47 1.77
C ARG A 90 -11.56 11.63 1.22
N TYR A 91 -11.91 10.56 0.51
CA TYR A 91 -10.96 9.59 -0.02
C TYR A 91 -11.13 9.43 -1.52
N LYS A 92 -10.00 9.23 -2.21
CA LYS A 92 -9.94 8.71 -3.57
C LYS A 92 -9.07 7.46 -3.54
N VAL A 93 -9.68 6.32 -3.79
CA VAL A 93 -9.03 5.01 -3.66
C VAL A 93 -8.86 4.40 -5.04
N ILE A 94 -7.63 4.00 -5.37
CA ILE A 94 -7.35 3.06 -6.45
C ILE A 94 -7.27 1.69 -5.79
N TYR A 95 -8.25 0.84 -6.05
CA TYR A 95 -8.30 -0.51 -5.49
C TYR A 95 -7.85 -1.52 -6.54
N SER A 96 -6.82 -2.31 -6.22
CA SER A 96 -6.29 -3.37 -7.07
C SER A 96 -7.02 -4.67 -6.81
N GLU A 97 -7.58 -5.25 -7.86
CA GLU A 97 -8.19 -6.57 -7.85
C GLU A 97 -7.35 -7.52 -8.68
N ARG A 98 -7.20 -8.74 -8.17
CA ARG A 98 -6.48 -9.84 -8.82
C ARG A 98 -7.19 -11.12 -8.43
N ASP A 99 -7.13 -12.11 -9.31
CA ASP A 99 -7.66 -13.44 -9.03
C ASP A 99 -7.12 -13.97 -7.69
N ILE A 100 -8.00 -14.57 -6.89
CA ILE A 100 -7.65 -15.00 -5.54
C ILE A 100 -6.67 -16.18 -5.55
N GLU A 101 -6.75 -17.08 -6.53
CA GLU A 101 -5.83 -18.20 -6.66
C GLU A 101 -4.41 -17.68 -6.93
N GLU A 102 -4.26 -16.71 -7.85
CA GLU A 102 -2.97 -16.06 -8.11
C GLU A 102 -2.40 -15.31 -6.90
N ILE A 103 -3.27 -14.72 -6.06
CA ILE A 103 -2.87 -14.06 -4.82
C ILE A 103 -2.30 -15.10 -3.85
N LEU A 104 -2.99 -16.22 -3.66
CA LEU A 104 -2.58 -17.30 -2.75
C LEU A 104 -1.25 -17.91 -3.19
N ASP A 105 -1.08 -18.24 -4.46
CA ASP A 105 0.18 -18.76 -5.02
C ASP A 105 1.35 -17.78 -4.77
N SER A 106 1.08 -16.48 -4.94
CA SER A 106 2.10 -15.46 -4.69
C SER A 106 2.43 -15.29 -3.21
N MET A 107 1.46 -15.48 -2.31
CA MET A 107 1.68 -15.47 -0.87
C MET A 107 2.51 -16.67 -0.44
N GLU A 108 2.19 -17.87 -0.92
CA GLU A 108 2.91 -19.10 -0.58
C GLU A 108 4.39 -19.00 -0.98
N LYS A 109 4.66 -18.52 -2.20
CA LYS A 109 6.02 -18.25 -2.66
C LYS A 109 6.75 -17.25 -1.77
N MET A 110 6.08 -16.17 -1.35
CA MET A 110 6.67 -15.16 -0.48
C MET A 110 6.96 -15.69 0.94
N MET A 111 6.12 -16.60 1.46
CA MET A 111 6.31 -17.24 2.76
C MET A 111 7.41 -18.31 2.76
N GLY A 112 8.01 -18.59 1.59
CA GLY A 112 9.15 -19.49 1.46
C GLY A 112 8.80 -20.95 1.20
N GLY A 113 7.61 -21.24 0.62
CA GLY A 113 7.23 -22.55 0.09
C GLY A 113 7.44 -23.71 1.06
N LYS A 114 6.43 -24.01 1.87
CA LYS A 114 6.38 -25.28 2.63
C LYS A 114 5.03 -25.95 2.45
N ASP A 115 4.76 -26.38 1.22
CA ASP A 115 4.17 -27.70 1.06
C ASP A 115 5.30 -28.72 1.23
N LYS A 116 5.49 -29.14 2.48
CA LYS A 116 6.07 -30.45 2.73
C LYS A 116 4.94 -31.46 2.53
N ASP A 117 5.11 -32.32 1.54
CA ASP A 117 4.43 -33.62 1.51
C ASP A 117 4.50 -34.34 2.88
#